data_AF-A0A9P7JXN3-F1
#
_entry.id   AF-A0A9P7JXN3-F1
#
_cell.length_a   1.000
_cell.length_b   1.000
_cell.length_c   1.000
_cell.angle_alpha   90.00
_cell.angle_beta   90.00
_cell.angle_gamma   90.00
#
_symmetry.space_group_name_H-M   'P 1'
#
loop_
_entity.id
_entity.type
_entity.pdbx_description
1 polymer ?
#
loop_
_entity_poly.entity_id
_entity_poly.type
_entity_poly.pdbx_seq_one_letter_code
_entity_poly.pdbx_strand_id
1 'polypeptide(L)'
;MTDSESDLNSTSSSIHSDSDLADESNRDQPVAPPSEGASMEHYQEYIQYLQLQHGKLQQCNAMLNENNNVLNAQQLKCSRKHPPKVSSSNTISSASQLSSAGPSTASTSSKNSDTEKLILSAAKKYSITTEMFLPDKVIFQTNCPDPPAEISNPNHYAKKSMEKDTLVTELYASIDFVLHPRMQTNAFYNQFRTGMQQARSSFINGLRSVAGSIFNMLNEYFMSKFDRNSVPQVTQLIRWETGKGKAYDVFKAPILYPDHVVNEKRVFKDWLVFAKVIKVVVCGRMSLFPKARSGPPPYTKIWQLTSCTPGLIAFGITSMIFVLSPDQEFSGDGVGAISSILYHSVF
;
A
#
# COMPACT_ATOMS: atom_id res chain seq x y z
N MET A 1 -53.13 -61.53 27.09
CA MET A 1 -52.83 -62.88 27.60
C MET A 1 -51.61 -63.35 26.83
N THR A 2 -50.39 -63.26 27.31
CA THR A 2 -49.89 -63.33 28.70
C THR A 2 -48.66 -62.44 28.84
N ASP A 3 -48.63 -61.74 29.96
CA ASP A 3 -47.52 -60.98 30.51
C ASP A 3 -46.32 -61.87 30.83
N SER A 4 -45.11 -61.30 30.77
CA SER A 4 -43.95 -61.81 31.50
C SER A 4 -42.99 -60.65 31.75
N GLU A 5 -43.23 -60.01 32.89
CA GLU A 5 -42.28 -59.18 33.64
C GLU A 5 -41.07 -60.02 34.05
N SER A 6 -39.89 -59.42 34.00
CA SER A 6 -38.73 -59.90 34.76
C SER A 6 -37.97 -58.69 35.29
N ASP A 7 -38.28 -58.35 36.54
CA ASP A 7 -37.55 -57.44 37.39
C ASP A 7 -36.15 -58.01 37.71
N LEU A 8 -35.11 -57.19 37.53
CA LEU A 8 -33.85 -57.36 38.24
C LEU A 8 -33.44 -56.01 38.84
N ASN A 9 -33.74 -55.90 40.13
CA ASN A 9 -33.15 -54.98 41.09
C ASN A 9 -31.61 -55.12 41.07
N SER A 10 -30.90 -54.00 40.99
CA SER A 10 -29.52 -53.93 41.47
C SER A 10 -29.26 -52.58 42.14
N THR A 11 -28.97 -52.73 43.42
CA THR A 11 -28.63 -51.76 44.46
C THR A 11 -27.45 -50.86 44.13
N SER A 12 -27.66 -49.56 44.40
CA SER A 12 -26.81 -48.68 45.20
C SER A 12 -25.28 -48.88 45.17
N SER A 13 -24.58 -47.93 44.55
CA SER A 13 -23.35 -47.37 45.12
C SER A 13 -23.20 -45.92 44.68
N SER A 14 -23.53 -45.01 45.58
CA SER A 14 -23.20 -43.59 45.50
C SER A 14 -21.69 -43.43 45.58
N ILE A 15 -21.07 -43.04 44.47
CA ILE A 15 -19.69 -42.58 44.42
C ILE A 15 -19.76 -41.06 44.18
N HIS A 16 -19.55 -40.30 45.24
CA HIS A 16 -19.18 -38.89 45.14
C HIS A 16 -17.75 -38.82 44.62
N SER A 17 -17.62 -38.61 43.31
CA SER A 17 -16.35 -38.21 42.71
C SER A 17 -16.27 -36.69 42.82
N ASP A 18 -15.52 -36.21 43.82
CA ASP A 18 -14.95 -34.85 43.80
C ASP A 18 -14.05 -34.78 42.57
N SER A 19 -14.58 -34.23 41.48
CA SER A 19 -13.82 -33.97 40.27
C SER A 19 -12.99 -32.72 40.50
N ASP A 20 -11.69 -32.96 40.66
CA ASP A 20 -10.61 -31.99 40.61
C ASP A 20 -10.89 -30.84 39.63
N LEU A 21 -10.86 -29.62 40.15
CA LEU A 21 -10.70 -28.39 39.38
C LEU A 21 -9.31 -28.43 38.73
N ALA A 22 -9.21 -29.20 37.64
CA ALA A 22 -8.04 -29.22 36.80
C ALA A 22 -7.82 -27.81 36.24
N ASP A 23 -6.63 -27.28 36.54
CA ASP A 23 -6.09 -26.00 36.15
C ASP A 23 -6.24 -25.78 34.62
N GLU A 24 -7.31 -25.08 34.21
CA GLU A 24 -7.61 -24.75 32.79
C GLU A 24 -6.56 -23.79 32.17
N SER A 25 -5.58 -23.32 32.95
CA SER A 25 -4.61 -22.32 32.50
C SER A 25 -3.61 -22.83 31.44
N ASN A 26 -3.55 -24.14 31.17
CA ASN A 26 -2.53 -24.72 30.29
C ASN A 26 -2.99 -25.07 28.85
N ARG A 27 -4.26 -24.85 28.49
CA ARG A 27 -4.78 -25.21 27.14
C ARG A 27 -4.37 -24.27 26.01
N ASP A 28 -3.69 -23.17 26.33
CA ASP A 28 -3.29 -22.15 25.36
C ASP A 28 -1.83 -22.23 24.92
N GLN A 29 -1.10 -23.27 25.33
CA GLN A 29 0.26 -23.46 24.83
C GLN A 29 0.25 -23.89 23.35
N PRO A 30 1.12 -23.31 22.51
CA PRO A 30 1.22 -23.68 21.10
C PRO A 30 1.68 -25.13 20.95
N VAL A 31 0.88 -25.95 20.25
CA VAL A 31 1.23 -27.32 19.91
C VAL A 31 2.12 -27.31 18.66
N ALA A 32 3.28 -27.97 18.73
CA ALA A 32 4.19 -28.07 17.58
C ALA A 32 3.57 -28.93 16.46
N PRO A 33 3.76 -28.57 15.18
CA PRO A 33 3.28 -29.37 14.05
C PRO A 33 3.85 -30.80 14.11
N PRO A 34 3.03 -31.84 13.88
CA PRO A 34 3.50 -33.23 13.91
C PRO A 34 4.51 -33.49 12.78
N SER A 35 5.63 -34.13 13.12
CA SER A 35 6.64 -34.58 12.16
C SER A 35 6.26 -35.91 11.50
N GLU A 36 6.94 -36.25 10.40
CA GLU A 36 6.76 -37.54 9.74
C GLU A 36 7.09 -38.69 10.71
N GLY A 37 6.11 -39.57 10.97
CA GLY A 37 6.20 -40.63 11.99
C GLY A 37 5.65 -40.27 13.38
N ALA A 38 5.05 -39.10 13.57
CA ALA A 38 4.37 -38.75 14.82
C ALA A 38 3.19 -39.70 15.14
N SER A 39 2.87 -39.85 16.42
CA SER A 39 1.75 -40.68 16.85
C SER A 39 0.41 -40.09 16.40
N MET A 40 -0.59 -40.95 16.21
CA MET A 40 -1.94 -40.51 15.84
C MET A 40 -2.56 -39.57 16.88
N GLU A 41 -2.22 -39.75 18.16
CA GLU A 41 -2.61 -38.87 19.26
C GLU A 41 -2.07 -37.45 19.08
N HIS A 42 -0.81 -37.28 18.68
CA HIS A 42 -0.23 -35.95 18.43
C HIS A 42 -0.93 -35.26 17.24
N TYR A 43 -1.29 -36.00 16.18
CA TYR A 43 -2.10 -35.43 15.10
C TYR A 43 -3.48 -34.97 15.59
N GLN A 44 -4.14 -35.74 16.47
CA GLN A 44 -5.43 -35.36 17.05
C GLN A 44 -5.32 -34.11 17.93
N GLU A 45 -4.31 -34.02 18.79
CA GLU A 45 -4.04 -32.84 19.61
C GLU A 45 -3.77 -31.60 18.75
N TYR A 46 -2.98 -31.74 17.69
CA TYR A 46 -2.70 -30.63 16.78
C TYR A 46 -3.95 -30.17 16.01
N ILE A 47 -4.81 -31.10 15.57
CA ILE A 47 -6.10 -30.76 14.93
C ILE A 47 -7.00 -30.00 15.91
N GLN A 48 -7.12 -30.46 17.16
CA GLN A 48 -7.92 -29.77 18.19
C GLN A 48 -7.37 -28.37 18.46
N TYR A 49 -6.05 -28.22 18.55
CA TYR A 49 -5.39 -26.93 18.68
C TYR A 49 -5.74 -26.00 17.49
N LEU A 50 -5.64 -26.48 16.25
CA LEU A 50 -6.00 -25.69 15.07
C LEU A 50 -7.47 -25.27 15.07
N GLN A 51 -8.38 -26.16 15.46
CA GLN A 51 -9.82 -25.85 15.57
C GLN A 51 -10.07 -24.76 16.62
N LEU A 52 -9.39 -24.83 17.77
CA LEU A 52 -9.47 -23.82 18.82
C LEU A 52 -8.95 -22.45 18.33
N GLN A 53 -7.79 -22.42 17.67
CA GLN A 53 -7.23 -21.19 17.09
C GLN A 53 -8.15 -20.60 16.03
N HIS A 54 -8.76 -21.44 15.19
CA HIS A 54 -9.74 -20.99 14.20
C HIS A 54 -10.97 -20.35 14.86
N GLY A 55 -11.50 -20.94 15.93
CA GLY A 55 -12.60 -20.36 16.71
C GLY A 55 -12.23 -19.00 17.32
N LYS A 56 -11.04 -18.86 17.90
CA LYS A 56 -10.53 -17.58 18.42
C LYS A 56 -10.41 -16.52 17.33
N LEU A 57 -9.92 -16.89 16.15
CA LEU A 57 -9.83 -15.99 15.01
C LEU A 57 -11.21 -15.51 14.53
N GLN A 58 -12.21 -16.39 14.48
CA GLN A 58 -13.59 -16.03 14.15
C GLN A 58 -14.18 -15.04 15.16
N GLN A 59 -13.95 -15.24 16.46
CA GLN A 59 -14.38 -14.31 17.49
C GLN A 59 -13.71 -12.93 17.33
N CYS A 60 -12.39 -12.90 17.09
CA CYS A 60 -11.66 -11.66 16.86
C CYS A 60 -12.19 -10.89 15.63
N ASN A 61 -12.49 -11.61 14.53
CA ASN A 61 -13.11 -11.03 13.34
C ASN A 61 -14.52 -10.50 13.60
N ALA A 62 -15.32 -11.18 14.42
CA ALA A 62 -16.63 -10.70 14.83
C ALA A 62 -16.54 -9.38 15.62
N MET A 63 -15.61 -9.29 16.59
CA MET A 63 -15.36 -8.05 17.33
C MET A 63 -14.88 -6.90 16.43
N LEU A 64 -13.99 -7.19 15.47
CA LEU A 64 -13.54 -6.18 14.49
C LEU A 64 -14.69 -5.65 13.63
N ASN A 65 -15.58 -6.54 13.19
CA ASN A 65 -16.78 -6.15 12.43
C ASN A 65 -17.74 -5.30 13.26
N GLU A 66 -17.95 -5.64 14.53
CA GLU A 66 -18.76 -4.84 15.45
C GLU A 66 -18.16 -3.44 15.65
N ASN A 67 -16.85 -3.36 15.88
CA ASN A 67 -16.13 -2.08 16.01
C ASN A 67 -16.23 -1.21 14.75
N ASN A 68 -16.11 -1.82 13.56
CA ASN A 68 -16.30 -1.11 12.30
C ASN A 68 -17.72 -0.57 12.14
N ASN A 69 -18.74 -1.33 12.56
CA ASN A 69 -20.13 -0.88 12.54
C ASN A 69 -20.36 0.30 13.49
N VAL A 70 -19.78 0.27 14.69
CA VAL A 70 -19.84 1.39 15.65
C VAL A 70 -19.18 2.64 15.09
N LEU A 71 -17.99 2.52 14.47
CA LEU A 71 -17.30 3.64 13.84
C LEU A 71 -18.12 4.25 12.70
N ASN A 72 -18.71 3.43 11.84
CA ASN A 72 -19.57 3.89 10.76
C ASN A 72 -20.82 4.62 11.30
N ALA A 73 -21.45 4.10 12.35
CA ALA A 73 -22.58 4.74 12.99
C ALA A 73 -22.20 6.10 13.62
N GLN A 74 -21.01 6.21 14.22
CA GLN A 74 -20.50 7.47 14.76
C GLN A 74 -20.24 8.51 13.66
N GLN A 75 -19.69 8.11 12.51
CA GLN A 75 -19.47 9.02 11.37
C GLN A 75 -20.79 9.60 10.84
N LEU A 76 -21.84 8.78 10.74
CA LEU A 76 -23.16 9.24 10.32
C LEU A 76 -23.76 10.26 11.31
N LYS A 77 -23.54 10.09 12.62
CA LYS A 77 -23.99 11.04 13.65
C LYS A 77 -23.25 12.37 13.59
N CYS A 78 -21.94 12.36 13.30
CA CYS A 78 -21.15 13.58 13.17
C CYS A 78 -21.50 14.40 11.91
N SER A 79 -21.87 13.73 10.80
CA SER A 79 -22.24 14.39 9.54
C SER A 79 -23.53 15.22 9.65
N ARG A 80 -24.48 14.85 10.53
CA ARG A 80 -25.76 15.57 10.71
C ARG A 80 -25.67 16.88 11.48
N LYS A 81 -24.52 17.25 12.07
CA LYS A 81 -24.38 18.47 12.88
C LYS A 81 -23.94 19.72 12.11
N HIS A 82 -23.71 19.61 10.79
CA HIS A 82 -23.42 20.78 9.96
C HIS A 82 -24.54 20.99 8.95
N PRO A 83 -25.42 22.00 9.13
CA PRO A 83 -26.36 22.37 8.09
C PRO A 83 -25.58 22.82 6.84
N PRO A 84 -26.01 22.42 5.63
CA PRO A 84 -25.33 22.82 4.41
C PRO A 84 -25.40 24.35 4.28
N LYS A 85 -24.22 25.00 4.24
CA LYS A 85 -24.13 26.39 3.80
C LYS A 85 -24.49 26.42 2.32
N VAL A 86 -25.64 27.00 2.01
CA VAL A 86 -26.09 27.32 0.65
C VAL A 86 -25.10 28.35 0.10
N SER A 87 -24.18 27.88 -0.73
CA SER A 87 -23.31 28.73 -1.53
C SER A 87 -23.95 28.91 -2.90
N SER A 88 -24.52 30.09 -3.13
CA SER A 88 -25.01 30.56 -4.41
C SER A 88 -23.85 30.76 -5.38
N SER A 89 -23.82 30.00 -6.47
CA SER A 89 -22.92 30.25 -7.60
C SER A 89 -23.67 30.08 -8.92
N ASN A 90 -23.50 31.09 -9.76
CA ASN A 90 -24.26 31.38 -10.97
C ASN A 90 -24.13 30.37 -12.11
N THR A 91 -25.24 30.27 -12.82
CA THR A 91 -25.54 29.62 -14.09
C THR A 91 -24.80 30.25 -15.27
N ILE A 92 -24.17 29.45 -16.14
CA ILE A 92 -24.08 29.73 -17.58
C ILE A 92 -24.41 28.45 -18.35
N SER A 93 -25.39 28.60 -19.23
CA SER A 93 -26.06 27.60 -20.06
C SER A 93 -25.18 27.01 -21.16
N SER A 94 -25.46 25.75 -21.53
CA SER A 94 -25.48 25.29 -22.92
C SER A 94 -26.33 24.02 -23.00
N ALA A 95 -27.40 24.09 -23.80
CA ALA A 95 -28.38 23.03 -23.99
C ALA A 95 -28.37 22.51 -25.43
N SER A 96 -28.55 21.20 -25.59
CA SER A 96 -29.12 20.40 -26.70
C SER A 96 -28.38 19.05 -26.79
N GLN A 97 -28.99 17.87 -26.98
CA GLN A 97 -30.37 17.45 -27.19
C GLN A 97 -30.50 15.92 -26.91
N LEU A 98 -31.63 15.57 -26.27
CA LEU A 98 -32.53 14.41 -26.32
C LEU A 98 -32.20 13.00 -26.93
N SER A 99 -32.88 12.04 -26.27
CA SER A 99 -33.26 10.65 -26.60
C SER A 99 -32.32 9.56 -26.07
N SER A 100 -32.75 8.47 -25.41
CA SER A 100 -34.06 7.83 -25.23
C SER A 100 -34.06 7.04 -23.90
N ALA A 101 -35.24 6.94 -23.27
CA ALA A 101 -35.43 6.24 -21.99
C ALA A 101 -35.58 4.73 -22.19
N GLY A 102 -34.67 3.96 -21.60
CA GLY A 102 -34.78 2.51 -21.41
C GLY A 102 -34.83 2.16 -19.91
N PRO A 103 -35.42 1.01 -19.54
CA PRO A 103 -35.71 0.68 -18.14
C PRO A 103 -34.44 0.42 -17.33
N SER A 104 -34.41 1.00 -16.13
CA SER A 104 -33.26 1.08 -15.22
C SER A 104 -32.75 -0.28 -14.74
N THR A 105 -31.57 -0.67 -15.21
CA THR A 105 -30.69 -1.70 -14.62
C THR A 105 -29.79 -1.07 -13.56
N ALA A 106 -30.37 -0.64 -12.43
CA ALA A 106 -29.69 0.14 -11.39
C ALA A 106 -28.70 -0.64 -10.50
N SER A 107 -28.54 -1.96 -10.66
CA SER A 107 -27.74 -2.79 -9.74
C SER A 107 -26.28 -3.04 -10.18
N THR A 108 -25.94 -2.86 -11.47
CA THR A 108 -24.60 -3.18 -12.00
C THR A 108 -23.62 -1.99 -11.94
N SER A 109 -24.12 -0.75 -11.94
CA SER A 109 -23.27 0.47 -11.95
C SER A 109 -22.49 0.68 -10.65
N SER A 110 -23.10 0.36 -9.50
CA SER A 110 -22.48 0.54 -8.18
C SER A 110 -21.27 -0.39 -7.98
N LYS A 111 -21.40 -1.68 -8.34
CA LYS A 111 -20.33 -2.68 -8.16
C LYS A 111 -19.11 -2.42 -9.04
N ASN A 112 -19.34 -1.91 -10.26
CA ASN A 112 -18.25 -1.50 -11.15
C ASN A 112 -17.48 -0.33 -10.52
N SER A 113 -18.17 0.65 -9.94
CA SER A 113 -17.53 1.81 -9.30
C SER A 113 -16.64 1.41 -8.11
N ASP A 114 -17.02 0.39 -7.34
CA ASP A 114 -16.24 -0.04 -6.18
C ASP A 114 -15.01 -0.84 -6.60
N THR A 115 -15.14 -1.68 -7.63
CA THR A 115 -13.97 -2.38 -8.19
C THR A 115 -12.96 -1.40 -8.78
N GLU A 116 -13.43 -0.38 -9.49
CA GLU A 116 -12.57 0.68 -10.04
C GLU A 116 -11.79 1.41 -8.94
N LYS A 117 -12.44 1.73 -7.81
CA LYS A 117 -11.77 2.33 -6.64
C LYS A 117 -10.70 1.40 -6.06
N LEU A 118 -10.96 0.09 -6.00
CA LEU A 118 -9.98 -0.90 -5.53
C LEU A 118 -8.76 -0.96 -6.46
N ILE A 119 -8.98 -1.00 -7.78
CA ILE A 119 -7.89 -1.00 -8.78
C ILE A 119 -7.06 0.28 -8.68
N LEU A 120 -7.72 1.45 -8.58
CA LEU A 120 -7.03 2.73 -8.42
C LEU A 120 -6.24 2.79 -7.10
N SER A 121 -6.80 2.26 -6.00
CA SER A 121 -6.10 2.22 -4.71
C SER A 121 -4.88 1.30 -4.76
N ALA A 122 -5.02 0.10 -5.34
CA ALA A 122 -3.92 -0.85 -5.53
C ALA A 122 -2.81 -0.26 -6.41
N ALA A 123 -3.18 0.39 -7.53
CA ALA A 123 -2.23 1.07 -8.40
C ALA A 123 -1.46 2.19 -7.70
N LYS A 124 -2.13 2.99 -6.87
CA LYS A 124 -1.48 4.04 -6.07
C LYS A 124 -0.52 3.42 -5.05
N LYS A 125 -0.93 2.38 -4.33
CA LYS A 125 -0.05 1.67 -3.39
C LYS A 125 1.18 1.13 -4.11
N TYR A 126 0.98 0.34 -5.18
CA TYR A 126 2.05 -0.24 -6.00
C TYR A 126 3.03 0.81 -6.51
N SER A 127 2.53 1.95 -7.02
CA SER A 127 3.36 3.04 -7.54
C SER A 127 4.32 3.67 -6.52
N ILE A 128 4.04 3.47 -5.24
CA ILE A 128 4.80 4.07 -4.13
C ILE A 128 5.61 3.01 -3.40
N THR A 129 5.07 1.81 -3.22
CA THR A 129 5.70 0.80 -2.38
C THR A 129 6.54 -0.20 -3.14
N THR A 130 6.35 -0.29 -4.46
CA THR A 130 6.94 -1.36 -5.27
C THR A 130 7.67 -0.76 -6.47
N GLU A 131 6.95 -0.22 -7.44
CA GLU A 131 7.52 0.24 -8.71
C GLU A 131 6.81 1.53 -9.16
N MET A 132 7.57 2.61 -9.33
CA MET A 132 7.05 3.93 -9.68
C MET A 132 6.67 4.05 -11.16
N PHE A 133 7.35 3.35 -12.05
CA PHE A 133 7.15 3.40 -13.48
C PHE A 133 6.23 2.27 -13.94
N LEU A 134 5.32 2.55 -14.87
CA LEU A 134 4.34 1.53 -15.27
C LEU A 134 5.08 0.35 -15.92
N PRO A 135 4.96 -0.89 -15.39
CA PRO A 135 5.55 -2.05 -16.02
C PRO A 135 4.99 -2.27 -17.44
N ASP A 136 5.75 -2.95 -18.28
CA ASP A 136 5.27 -3.33 -19.60
C ASP A 136 3.94 -4.11 -19.47
N LYS A 137 3.02 -3.87 -20.40
CA LYS A 137 1.74 -4.57 -20.48
C LYS A 137 1.90 -6.10 -20.46
N VAL A 138 3.01 -6.62 -21.00
CA VAL A 138 3.33 -8.05 -20.95
C VAL A 138 3.40 -8.60 -19.52
N ILE A 139 3.82 -7.80 -18.54
CA ILE A 139 3.85 -8.18 -17.12
C ILE A 139 2.44 -8.44 -16.59
N PHE A 140 1.47 -7.58 -16.92
CA PHE A 140 0.06 -7.74 -16.52
C PHE A 140 -0.62 -8.93 -17.20
N GLN A 141 -0.12 -9.33 -18.38
CA GLN A 141 -0.64 -10.47 -19.15
C GLN A 141 0.02 -11.80 -18.78
N THR A 142 1.06 -11.78 -17.95
CA THR A 142 1.76 -12.99 -17.50
C THR A 142 1.06 -13.53 -16.25
N ASN A 143 0.87 -14.86 -16.21
CA ASN A 143 0.38 -15.54 -15.00
C ASN A 143 1.44 -15.45 -13.89
N CYS A 144 1.01 -15.36 -12.63
CA CYS A 144 1.92 -15.51 -11.51
C CYS A 144 2.65 -16.87 -11.60
N PRO A 145 3.98 -16.92 -11.46
CA PRO A 145 4.72 -18.19 -11.38
C PRO A 145 4.17 -19.10 -10.28
N ASP A 146 4.23 -20.41 -10.50
CA ASP A 146 3.89 -21.43 -9.50
C ASP A 146 5.06 -22.41 -9.35
N PRO A 147 5.81 -22.39 -8.23
CA PRO A 147 5.60 -21.50 -7.08
C PRO A 147 5.96 -20.02 -7.38
N PRO A 148 5.42 -19.05 -6.62
CA PRO A 148 5.79 -17.64 -6.74
C PRO A 148 7.29 -17.42 -6.55
N ALA A 149 7.87 -16.43 -7.24
CA ALA A 149 9.28 -16.11 -7.10
C ALA A 149 9.64 -15.65 -5.67
N GLU A 150 10.83 -16.01 -5.20
CA GLU A 150 11.30 -15.65 -3.87
C GLU A 150 11.78 -14.18 -3.82
N ILE A 151 10.87 -13.26 -3.51
CA ILE A 151 11.15 -11.80 -3.45
C ILE A 151 12.18 -11.46 -2.34
N SER A 152 12.31 -12.28 -1.30
CA SER A 152 13.31 -12.06 -0.25
C SER A 152 14.75 -12.38 -0.68
N ASN A 153 14.95 -13.06 -1.81
CA ASN A 153 16.27 -13.48 -2.25
C ASN A 153 17.07 -12.30 -2.79
N PRO A 154 18.22 -11.89 -2.21
CA PRO A 154 18.96 -10.71 -2.65
C PRO A 154 19.45 -10.79 -4.10
N ASN A 155 19.45 -11.97 -4.72
CA ASN A 155 19.88 -12.18 -6.09
C ASN A 155 18.72 -12.19 -7.11
N HIS A 156 17.49 -11.84 -6.73
CA HIS A 156 16.36 -11.95 -7.67
C HIS A 156 16.46 -10.99 -8.88
N TYR A 157 17.19 -9.87 -8.75
CA TYR A 157 17.54 -8.99 -9.86
C TYR A 157 18.89 -9.30 -10.54
N ALA A 158 19.61 -10.35 -10.12
CA ALA A 158 20.93 -10.66 -10.68
C ALA A 158 20.85 -11.20 -12.12
N LYS A 159 19.70 -11.75 -12.52
CA LYS A 159 19.45 -12.29 -13.86
C LYS A 159 18.21 -11.65 -14.47
N LYS A 160 18.34 -11.17 -15.69
CA LYS A 160 17.23 -10.59 -16.47
C LYS A 160 16.05 -11.55 -16.67
N SER A 161 16.31 -12.86 -16.69
CA SER A 161 15.25 -13.87 -16.77
C SER A 161 14.41 -13.95 -15.48
N MET A 162 15.01 -13.70 -14.32
CA MET A 162 14.34 -13.74 -13.02
C MET A 162 13.63 -12.42 -12.69
N GLU A 163 14.12 -11.31 -13.24
CA GLU A 163 13.52 -9.99 -13.09
C GLU A 163 12.05 -10.00 -13.51
N LYS A 164 11.73 -10.61 -14.66
CA LYS A 164 10.34 -10.72 -15.14
C LYS A 164 9.46 -11.47 -14.13
N ASP A 165 9.87 -12.66 -13.70
CA ASP A 165 9.09 -13.50 -12.79
C ASP A 165 8.93 -12.84 -11.41
N THR A 166 9.96 -12.12 -10.97
CA THR A 166 9.94 -11.32 -9.74
C THR A 166 8.93 -10.17 -9.86
N LEU A 167 8.98 -9.37 -10.92
CA LEU A 167 8.06 -8.27 -11.15
C LEU A 167 6.60 -8.74 -11.24
N VAL A 168 6.35 -9.87 -11.90
CA VAL A 168 5.01 -10.49 -11.93
C VAL A 168 4.60 -10.87 -10.50
N THR A 169 5.47 -11.56 -9.76
CA THR A 169 5.16 -11.98 -8.38
C THR A 169 4.88 -10.80 -7.46
N GLU A 170 5.68 -9.74 -7.52
CA GLU A 170 5.48 -8.51 -6.74
C GLU A 170 4.18 -7.78 -7.11
N LEU A 171 3.84 -7.75 -8.41
CA LEU A 171 2.58 -7.16 -8.89
C LEU A 171 1.37 -7.91 -8.34
N TYR A 172 1.35 -9.24 -8.45
CA TYR A 172 0.26 -10.07 -7.89
C TYR A 172 0.19 -9.99 -6.37
N ALA A 173 1.33 -9.92 -5.66
CA ALA A 173 1.38 -9.76 -4.21
C ALA A 173 0.86 -8.38 -3.74
N SER A 174 0.98 -7.36 -4.59
CA SER A 174 0.53 -5.99 -4.28
C SER A 174 -0.96 -5.75 -4.56
N ILE A 175 -1.60 -6.66 -5.29
CA ILE A 175 -3.00 -6.55 -5.72
C ILE A 175 -3.83 -7.60 -4.98
N ASP A 176 -5.00 -7.20 -4.48
CA ASP A 176 -5.94 -8.11 -3.83
C ASP A 176 -6.33 -9.26 -4.77
N PHE A 177 -6.35 -10.50 -4.25
CA PHE A 177 -6.64 -11.71 -5.02
C PHE A 177 -8.00 -11.66 -5.73
N VAL A 178 -8.97 -10.91 -5.20
CA VAL A 178 -10.29 -10.71 -5.83
C VAL A 178 -10.16 -10.02 -7.20
N LEU A 179 -9.08 -9.28 -7.44
CA LEU A 179 -8.80 -8.58 -8.70
C LEU A 179 -7.94 -9.39 -9.67
N HIS A 180 -7.28 -10.48 -9.22
CA HIS A 180 -6.38 -11.28 -10.06
C HIS A 180 -7.02 -11.77 -11.36
N PRO A 181 -8.29 -12.27 -11.38
CA PRO A 181 -8.94 -12.69 -12.62
C PRO A 181 -9.10 -11.57 -13.67
N ARG A 182 -9.01 -10.31 -13.26
CA ARG A 182 -9.15 -9.14 -14.14
C ARG A 182 -7.82 -8.57 -14.60
N MET A 183 -6.70 -8.94 -13.97
CA MET A 183 -5.39 -8.31 -14.21
C MET A 183 -4.93 -8.38 -15.68
N GLN A 184 -5.26 -9.47 -16.36
CA GLN A 184 -4.88 -9.69 -17.76
C GLN A 184 -5.72 -8.90 -18.77
N THR A 185 -6.78 -8.23 -18.31
CA THR A 185 -7.67 -7.46 -19.19
C THR A 185 -7.09 -6.08 -19.50
N ASN A 186 -7.36 -5.59 -20.71
CA ASN A 186 -6.99 -4.21 -21.10
C ASN A 186 -7.65 -3.15 -20.20
N ALA A 187 -8.88 -3.41 -19.75
CA ALA A 187 -9.61 -2.51 -18.86
C ALA A 187 -8.89 -2.33 -17.52
N PHE A 188 -8.44 -3.43 -16.90
CA PHE A 188 -7.63 -3.38 -15.68
C PHE A 188 -6.34 -2.60 -15.91
N TYR A 189 -5.56 -2.96 -16.94
CA TYR A 189 -4.29 -2.29 -17.24
C TYR A 189 -4.44 -0.77 -17.39
N ASN A 190 -5.46 -0.32 -18.13
CA ASN A 190 -5.71 1.11 -18.34
C ASN A 190 -6.09 1.82 -17.04
N GLN A 191 -6.96 1.23 -16.22
CA GLN A 191 -7.34 1.80 -14.92
C GLN A 191 -6.16 1.83 -13.96
N PHE A 192 -5.35 0.78 -13.93
CA PHE A 192 -4.15 0.68 -13.11
C PHE A 192 -3.12 1.75 -13.52
N ARG A 193 -2.86 1.89 -14.83
CA ARG A 193 -2.04 2.97 -15.40
C ARG A 193 -2.51 4.35 -14.96
N THR A 194 -3.82 4.61 -15.05
CA THR A 194 -4.40 5.88 -14.57
C THR A 194 -4.15 6.09 -13.09
N GLY A 195 -4.34 5.05 -12.26
CA GLY A 195 -4.07 5.11 -10.82
C GLY A 195 -2.61 5.45 -10.48
N MET A 196 -1.64 4.79 -11.15
CA MET A 196 -0.21 5.08 -10.98
C MET A 196 0.15 6.50 -11.41
N GLN A 197 -0.37 6.97 -12.55
CA GLN A 197 -0.14 8.34 -13.04
C GLN A 197 -0.71 9.39 -12.07
N GLN A 198 -1.92 9.16 -11.56
CA GLN A 198 -2.54 10.04 -10.56
C GLN A 198 -1.76 10.07 -9.26
N ALA A 199 -1.25 8.92 -8.78
CA ALA A 199 -0.38 8.87 -7.61
C ALA A 199 0.85 9.76 -7.83
N ARG A 200 1.64 9.47 -8.86
CA ARG A 200 2.89 10.19 -9.13
C ARG A 200 2.67 11.69 -9.21
N SER A 201 1.72 12.16 -10.02
CA SER A 201 1.45 13.60 -10.17
C SER A 201 1.02 14.24 -8.85
N SER A 202 0.15 13.58 -8.09
CA SER A 202 -0.35 14.08 -6.81
C SER A 202 0.76 14.17 -5.76
N PHE A 203 1.59 13.14 -5.63
CA PHE A 203 2.66 13.09 -4.63
C PHE A 203 3.79 14.06 -4.97
N ILE A 204 4.23 14.12 -6.23
CA ILE A 204 5.23 15.09 -6.68
C ILE A 204 4.74 16.52 -6.47
N ASN A 205 3.49 16.82 -6.80
CA ASN A 205 2.89 18.14 -6.54
C ASN A 205 2.83 18.44 -5.03
N GLY A 206 2.46 17.44 -4.23
CA GLY A 206 2.50 17.52 -2.77
C GLY A 206 3.88 17.89 -2.24
N LEU A 207 4.92 17.21 -2.71
CA LEU A 207 6.32 17.46 -2.35
C LEU A 207 6.76 18.88 -2.74
N ARG A 208 6.52 19.30 -3.99
CA ARG A 208 6.84 20.66 -4.45
C ARG A 208 6.20 21.75 -3.59
N SER A 209 4.97 21.53 -3.13
CA SER A 209 4.25 22.52 -2.31
C SER A 209 4.86 22.75 -0.92
N VAL A 210 5.74 21.87 -0.45
CA VAL A 210 6.41 21.97 0.86
C VAL A 210 7.92 21.76 0.77
N ALA A 211 8.49 21.75 -0.43
CA ALA A 211 9.89 21.45 -0.67
C ALA A 211 10.82 22.44 0.04
N GLY A 212 10.41 23.72 0.14
CA GLY A 212 11.16 24.70 0.93
C GLY A 212 11.35 24.30 2.40
N SER A 213 10.34 23.68 3.02
CA SER A 213 10.44 23.16 4.39
C SER A 213 11.23 21.85 4.50
N ILE A 214 11.30 21.07 3.42
CA ILE A 214 12.09 19.84 3.34
C ILE A 214 13.58 20.19 3.26
N PHE A 215 13.95 21.05 2.32
CA PHE A 215 15.34 21.39 1.98
C PHE A 215 15.87 22.66 2.66
N ASN A 216 15.06 23.30 3.51
CA ASN A 216 15.40 24.55 4.19
C ASN A 216 15.74 25.69 3.21
N MET A 217 14.89 25.89 2.20
CA MET A 217 15.03 26.87 1.12
C MET A 217 13.71 27.60 0.86
N LEU A 218 13.73 28.63 0.01
CA LEU A 218 12.49 29.30 -0.42
C LEU A 218 11.64 28.33 -1.25
N ASN A 219 10.35 28.21 -0.90
CA ASN A 219 9.47 27.26 -1.58
C ASN A 219 9.21 27.64 -3.05
N GLU A 220 9.36 28.91 -3.40
CA GLU A 220 9.23 29.45 -4.76
C GLU A 220 10.17 28.76 -5.75
N TYR A 221 11.36 28.34 -5.30
CA TYR A 221 12.34 27.63 -6.13
C TYR A 221 11.81 26.29 -6.66
N PHE A 222 10.79 25.71 -6.02
CA PHE A 222 10.28 24.37 -6.36
C PHE A 222 8.94 24.39 -7.10
N MET A 223 8.44 25.58 -7.45
CA MET A 223 7.23 25.72 -8.26
C MET A 223 7.43 25.16 -9.66
N SER A 224 6.37 24.59 -10.27
CA SER A 224 6.49 23.81 -11.51
C SER A 224 7.11 24.55 -12.71
N LYS A 225 7.04 25.89 -12.75
CA LYS A 225 7.57 26.72 -13.85
C LYS A 225 8.83 27.50 -13.47
N PHE A 226 9.33 27.34 -12.24
CA PHE A 226 10.53 28.04 -11.80
C PHE A 226 11.76 27.41 -12.46
N ASP A 227 12.68 28.24 -12.96
CA ASP A 227 13.96 27.77 -13.47
C ASP A 227 14.89 27.42 -12.31
N ARG A 228 14.84 26.16 -11.85
CA ARG A 228 15.71 25.67 -10.78
C ARG A 228 17.19 25.71 -11.12
N ASN A 229 17.56 25.73 -12.40
CA ASN A 229 18.96 25.82 -12.81
C ASN A 229 19.55 27.21 -12.49
N SER A 230 18.70 28.24 -12.36
CA SER A 230 19.10 29.59 -11.96
C SER A 230 19.48 29.71 -10.48
N VAL A 231 19.25 28.66 -9.66
CA VAL A 231 19.55 28.64 -8.23
C VAL A 231 20.63 27.58 -7.94
N PRO A 232 21.92 27.96 -7.91
CA PRO A 232 23.02 27.01 -7.73
C PRO A 232 22.90 26.16 -6.47
N GLN A 233 22.31 26.71 -5.40
CA GLN A 233 22.10 25.99 -4.14
C GLN A 233 21.21 24.76 -4.32
N VAL A 234 20.21 24.80 -5.21
CA VAL A 234 19.30 23.68 -5.48
C VAL A 234 20.03 22.59 -6.26
N THR A 235 20.71 22.95 -7.35
CA THR A 235 21.41 21.99 -8.21
C THR A 235 22.64 21.40 -7.55
N GLN A 236 23.31 22.13 -6.65
CA GLN A 236 24.46 21.65 -5.88
C GLN A 236 24.11 20.49 -4.94
N LEU A 237 22.87 20.40 -4.46
CA LEU A 237 22.41 19.28 -3.63
C LEU A 237 22.44 17.94 -4.38
N ILE A 238 22.34 17.97 -5.72
CA ILE A 238 22.40 16.77 -6.55
C ILE A 238 23.69 16.70 -7.38
N ARG A 239 24.50 17.78 -7.48
CA ARG A 239 25.71 17.87 -8.33
C ARG A 239 25.44 17.42 -9.77
N TRP A 240 24.25 17.71 -10.28
CA TRP A 240 23.95 17.51 -11.70
C TRP A 240 24.66 18.58 -12.53
N GLU A 241 25.18 18.19 -13.69
CA GLU A 241 25.83 19.08 -14.65
C GLU A 241 25.12 18.99 -16.01
N THR A 242 24.99 20.14 -16.69
CA THR A 242 24.38 20.24 -18.01
C THR A 242 25.01 19.27 -18.99
N GLY A 243 24.17 18.48 -19.69
CA GLY A 243 24.60 17.51 -20.69
C GLY A 243 25.08 16.16 -20.13
N LYS A 244 25.16 15.98 -18.81
CA LYS A 244 25.62 14.72 -18.18
C LYS A 244 24.52 13.83 -17.60
N GLY A 245 23.24 14.15 -17.84
CA GLY A 245 22.11 13.42 -17.26
C GLY A 245 22.10 11.90 -17.48
N LYS A 246 22.40 11.44 -18.71
CA LYS A 246 22.37 10.00 -19.02
C LYS A 246 23.42 9.19 -18.25
N ALA A 247 24.53 9.84 -17.88
CA ALA A 247 25.61 9.24 -17.09
C ALA A 247 25.47 9.58 -15.59
N TYR A 248 24.40 10.28 -15.20
CA TYR A 248 24.18 10.69 -13.83
C TYR A 248 23.76 9.49 -12.99
N ASP A 249 24.59 9.17 -11.99
CA ASP A 249 24.29 8.15 -10.99
C ASP A 249 23.53 8.78 -9.83
N VAL A 250 22.26 8.40 -9.69
CA VAL A 250 21.36 8.89 -8.64
C VAL A 250 21.93 8.63 -7.24
N PHE A 251 22.62 7.51 -7.03
CA PHE A 251 23.20 7.20 -5.74
C PHE A 251 24.43 8.05 -5.41
N LYS A 252 24.99 8.81 -6.36
CA LYS A 252 26.07 9.77 -6.11
C LYS A 252 25.58 11.18 -5.79
N ALA A 253 24.26 11.39 -5.73
CA ALA A 253 23.69 12.67 -5.34
C ALA A 253 24.10 13.04 -3.90
N PRO A 254 24.74 14.20 -3.66
CA PRO A 254 25.19 14.61 -2.32
C PRO A 254 24.10 14.68 -1.27
N ILE A 255 22.86 15.01 -1.64
CA ILE A 255 21.71 15.07 -0.74
C ILE A 255 21.44 13.74 -0.02
N LEU A 256 21.95 12.61 -0.55
CA LEU A 256 21.83 11.29 0.08
C LEU A 256 22.86 11.04 1.20
N TYR A 257 23.80 11.96 1.41
CA TYR A 257 24.93 11.79 2.30
C TYR A 257 25.01 12.89 3.37
N PRO A 258 25.52 12.57 4.58
CA PRO A 258 25.84 13.57 5.59
C PRO A 258 26.73 14.67 5.04
N ASP A 259 26.41 15.91 5.42
CA ASP A 259 27.19 17.11 5.06
C ASP A 259 27.35 17.30 3.54
N HIS A 260 26.53 16.62 2.75
CA HIS A 260 26.61 16.59 1.29
C HIS A 260 27.98 16.10 0.76
N VAL A 261 28.60 15.17 1.49
CA VAL A 261 29.87 14.53 1.12
C VAL A 261 29.63 13.08 0.73
N VAL A 262 29.80 12.78 -0.55
CA VAL A 262 29.59 11.44 -1.12
C VAL A 262 30.52 10.42 -0.45
N ASN A 263 29.93 9.46 0.25
CA ASN A 263 30.60 8.33 0.87
C ASN A 263 29.64 7.15 0.91
N GLU A 264 29.82 6.20 -0.01
CA GLU A 264 28.91 5.06 -0.24
C GLU A 264 28.64 4.24 1.04
N LYS A 265 29.59 4.18 1.99
CA LYS A 265 29.43 3.50 3.29
C LYS A 265 28.50 4.25 4.26
N ARG A 266 28.08 5.46 3.90
CA ARG A 266 27.27 6.39 4.69
C ARG A 266 26.03 6.88 3.95
N VAL A 267 25.65 6.24 2.84
CA VAL A 267 24.39 6.55 2.15
C VAL A 267 23.22 6.50 3.14
N PHE A 268 22.29 7.46 3.02
CA PHE A 268 21.12 7.63 3.88
C PHE A 268 21.39 7.97 5.36
N LYS A 269 22.64 8.26 5.77
CA LYS A 269 22.91 8.64 7.16
C LYS A 269 22.38 10.03 7.53
N ASP A 270 22.18 10.92 6.56
CA ASP A 270 21.38 12.13 6.74
C ASP A 270 19.89 11.83 6.47
N TRP A 271 19.32 11.02 7.35
CA TRP A 271 18.00 10.44 7.17
C TRP A 271 16.87 11.45 7.31
N LEU A 272 17.12 12.64 7.86
CA LEU A 272 16.05 13.58 8.23
C LEU A 272 15.36 14.18 7.02
N VAL A 273 16.11 14.66 6.02
CA VAL A 273 15.55 15.20 4.77
C VAL A 273 14.73 14.12 4.06
N PHE A 274 15.31 12.93 3.95
CA PHE A 274 14.66 11.78 3.34
C PHE A 274 13.38 11.37 4.10
N ALA A 275 13.41 11.30 5.43
CA ALA A 275 12.24 11.00 6.23
C ALA A 275 11.13 12.05 6.07
N LYS A 276 11.46 13.34 5.91
CA LYS A 276 10.46 14.37 5.58
C LYS A 276 9.80 14.10 4.23
N VAL A 277 10.57 13.72 3.19
CA VAL A 277 10.04 13.34 1.87
C VAL A 277 9.08 12.17 2.01
N ILE A 278 9.51 11.07 2.63
CA ILE A 278 8.67 9.89 2.84
C ILE A 278 7.41 10.26 3.63
N LYS A 279 7.55 11.01 4.73
CA LYS A 279 6.42 11.46 5.55
C LYS A 279 5.41 12.27 4.75
N VAL A 280 5.85 13.16 3.84
CA VAL A 280 4.94 13.90 2.96
C VAL A 280 4.22 12.98 1.99
N VAL A 281 4.92 11.99 1.42
CA VAL A 281 4.32 11.02 0.48
C VAL A 281 3.25 10.19 1.18
N VAL A 282 3.55 9.58 2.33
CA VAL A 282 2.62 8.63 2.97
C VAL A 282 1.66 9.25 3.98
N CYS A 283 1.97 10.43 4.55
CA CYS A 283 1.12 11.12 5.53
C CYS A 283 0.56 12.46 5.00
N GLY A 284 0.91 12.86 3.78
CA GLY A 284 0.47 14.11 3.16
C GLY A 284 1.30 15.32 3.61
N ARG A 285 1.23 16.40 2.82
CA ARG A 285 2.02 17.64 3.01
C ARG A 285 1.88 18.31 4.38
N MET A 286 0.70 18.20 4.99
CA MET A 286 0.43 18.82 6.30
C MET A 286 1.17 18.12 7.44
N SER A 287 1.66 16.90 7.23
CA SER A 287 2.38 16.10 8.24
C SER A 287 3.71 16.71 8.70
N LEU A 288 4.25 17.67 7.96
CA LEU A 288 5.45 18.40 8.36
C LEU A 288 5.19 19.48 9.41
N PHE A 289 3.92 19.86 9.64
CA PHE A 289 3.58 20.98 10.50
C PHE A 289 2.87 20.50 11.78
N PRO A 290 3.18 21.07 12.95
CA PRO A 290 2.67 20.62 14.25
C PRO A 290 1.15 20.80 14.44
N LYS A 291 0.46 21.52 13.54
CA LYS A 291 -0.97 21.86 13.66
C LYS A 291 -1.86 21.16 12.63
N ALA A 292 -1.46 20.00 12.11
CA ALA A 292 -2.30 19.25 11.18
C ALA A 292 -3.61 18.81 11.84
N ARG A 293 -4.72 19.49 11.52
CA ARG A 293 -6.08 19.15 11.96
C ARG A 293 -6.87 18.56 10.79
N SER A 294 -7.60 17.48 11.07
CA SER A 294 -8.70 16.93 10.29
C SER A 294 -8.45 16.80 8.78
N GLY A 295 -7.75 15.73 8.38
CA GLY A 295 -7.66 15.30 6.99
C GLY A 295 -8.13 13.86 6.82
N PRO A 296 -8.21 13.36 5.57
CA PRO A 296 -8.36 11.93 5.32
C PRO A 296 -7.28 11.13 6.07
N PRO A 297 -7.56 9.87 6.44
CA PRO A 297 -6.55 9.01 7.02
C PRO A 297 -5.28 8.98 6.14
N PRO A 298 -4.07 9.00 6.73
CA PRO A 298 -2.84 8.92 5.96
C PRO A 298 -2.73 7.56 5.26
N TYR A 299 -1.97 7.51 4.17
CA TYR A 299 -1.73 6.26 3.44
C TYR A 299 -1.01 5.21 4.28
N THR A 300 -0.22 5.60 5.28
CA THR A 300 0.33 4.66 6.26
C THR A 300 -0.76 3.83 6.95
N LYS A 301 -1.91 4.44 7.28
CA LYS A 301 -3.05 3.75 7.88
C LYS A 301 -3.89 3.02 6.83
N ILE A 302 -4.17 3.65 5.68
CA ILE A 302 -5.00 3.06 4.62
C ILE A 302 -4.35 1.78 4.05
N TRP A 303 -3.04 1.81 3.83
CA TRP A 303 -2.29 0.70 3.23
C TRP A 303 -1.60 -0.20 4.27
N GLN A 304 -1.79 0.10 5.56
CA GLN A 304 -1.20 -0.62 6.70
C GLN A 304 0.33 -0.72 6.59
N LEU A 305 0.98 0.38 6.24
CA LEU A 305 2.44 0.42 6.13
C LEU A 305 3.06 0.47 7.54
N THR A 306 3.76 -0.59 7.91
CA THR A 306 4.48 -0.72 9.20
C THR A 306 5.98 -0.47 9.07
N SER A 307 6.52 -0.53 7.86
CA SER A 307 7.94 -0.33 7.56
C SER A 307 8.13 0.35 6.20
N CYS A 308 9.35 0.86 5.94
CA CYS A 308 9.72 1.35 4.63
C CYS A 308 10.03 0.16 3.70
N THR A 309 9.29 0.05 2.60
CA THR A 309 9.60 -0.94 1.55
C THR A 309 10.75 -0.43 0.66
N PRO A 310 11.46 -1.32 -0.04
CA PRO A 310 12.46 -0.90 -1.04
C PRO A 310 11.90 0.08 -2.07
N GLY A 311 10.70 -0.18 -2.61
CA GLY A 311 10.06 0.71 -3.57
C GLY A 311 9.69 2.08 -2.98
N LEU A 312 9.31 2.16 -1.69
CA LEU A 312 9.09 3.45 -1.02
C LEU A 312 10.39 4.24 -0.88
N ILE A 313 11.50 3.54 -0.64
CA ILE A 313 12.82 4.17 -0.57
C ILE A 313 13.23 4.70 -1.94
N ALA A 314 13.14 3.86 -2.97
CA ALA A 314 13.40 4.23 -4.35
C ALA A 314 12.53 5.43 -4.79
N PHE A 315 11.22 5.40 -4.50
CA PHE A 315 10.31 6.51 -4.79
C PHE A 315 10.77 7.81 -4.11
N GLY A 316 11.12 7.75 -2.82
CA GLY A 316 11.58 8.92 -2.06
C GLY A 316 12.85 9.54 -2.65
N ILE A 317 13.82 8.71 -3.03
CA ILE A 317 15.06 9.15 -3.67
C ILE A 317 14.75 9.79 -5.01
N THR A 318 14.07 9.06 -5.90
CA THR A 318 13.74 9.51 -7.26
C THR A 318 12.96 10.82 -7.25
N SER A 319 11.93 10.92 -6.40
CA SER A 319 11.14 12.15 -6.28
C SER A 319 11.93 13.31 -5.69
N MET A 320 12.83 13.06 -4.74
CA MET A 320 13.73 14.08 -4.20
C MET A 320 14.71 14.61 -5.25
N ILE A 321 15.39 13.73 -5.99
CA ILE A 321 16.30 14.13 -7.07
C ILE A 321 15.54 14.93 -8.13
N PHE A 322 14.36 14.47 -8.53
CA PHE A 322 13.53 15.20 -9.48
C PHE A 322 13.13 16.60 -9.00
N VAL A 323 12.73 16.75 -7.73
CA VAL A 323 12.35 18.06 -7.18
C VAL A 323 13.54 19.03 -7.18
N LEU A 324 14.77 18.52 -7.06
CA LEU A 324 16.03 19.27 -7.08
C LEU A 324 16.63 19.43 -8.49
N SER A 325 16.12 18.72 -9.49
CA SER A 325 16.64 18.76 -10.86
C SER A 325 16.06 19.96 -11.64
N PRO A 326 16.62 20.33 -12.80
CA PRO A 326 16.02 21.37 -13.63
C PRO A 326 14.68 20.96 -14.27
N ASP A 327 14.21 19.71 -14.14
CA ASP A 327 13.06 19.20 -14.89
C ASP A 327 11.71 19.69 -14.37
N GLN A 328 10.95 20.37 -15.21
CA GLN A 328 9.64 20.95 -14.84
C GLN A 328 8.53 19.90 -14.73
N GLU A 329 8.62 18.81 -15.48
CA GLU A 329 7.62 17.74 -15.53
C GLU A 329 8.23 16.38 -15.22
N PHE A 330 7.49 15.56 -14.47
CA PHE A 330 7.89 14.19 -14.16
C PHE A 330 7.28 13.26 -15.19
N SER A 331 8.06 12.91 -16.21
CA SER A 331 7.57 12.14 -17.34
C SER A 331 7.19 10.71 -16.96
N GLY A 332 6.29 10.13 -17.75
CA GLY A 332 5.82 8.77 -17.51
C GLY A 332 6.89 7.70 -17.70
N ASP A 333 7.87 7.96 -18.57
CA ASP A 333 9.00 7.10 -18.92
C ASP A 333 10.20 7.22 -17.96
N GLY A 334 10.16 8.17 -17.02
CA GLY A 334 11.23 8.37 -16.05
C GLY A 334 12.50 8.99 -16.63
N VAL A 335 12.42 9.75 -17.72
CA VAL A 335 13.56 10.48 -18.26
C VAL A 335 13.34 12.00 -18.14
N GLY A 336 14.26 12.69 -17.49
CA GLY A 336 14.21 14.15 -17.36
C GLY A 336 14.32 14.85 -18.73
N ALA A 337 13.35 15.69 -19.07
CA ALA A 337 13.32 16.39 -20.36
C ALA A 337 14.47 17.39 -20.53
N ILE A 338 14.88 18.06 -19.45
CA ILE A 338 15.97 19.04 -19.45
C ILE A 338 17.25 18.38 -18.94
N SER A 339 17.15 17.69 -17.81
CA SER A 339 18.33 17.12 -17.15
C SER A 339 18.89 15.93 -17.90
N SER A 340 18.06 15.20 -18.66
CA SER A 340 18.33 13.86 -19.21
C SER A 340 18.66 12.79 -18.17
N ILE A 341 18.33 13.01 -16.89
CA ILE A 341 18.50 12.01 -15.82
C ILE A 341 17.54 10.84 -16.05
N LEU A 342 18.07 9.61 -15.92
CA LEU A 342 17.28 8.37 -15.98
C LEU A 342 16.74 8.04 -14.58
N TYR A 343 15.59 8.60 -14.21
CA TYR A 343 14.94 8.40 -12.91
C TYR A 343 14.50 6.95 -12.65
N HIS A 344 14.24 6.20 -13.71
CA HIS A 344 13.85 4.80 -13.65
C HIS A 344 15.02 3.85 -13.34
N SER A 345 16.27 4.32 -13.24
CA SER A 345 17.43 3.48 -12.91
C SER A 345 17.54 3.11 -11.43
N VAL A 346 16.68 3.69 -10.59
CA VAL A 346 16.66 3.47 -9.13
C VAL A 346 15.82 2.25 -8.75
N PHE A 347 14.94 1.82 -9.64
CA PHE A 347 14.08 0.64 -9.52
C PHE A 347 14.71 -0.51 -10.31
#